data_AF-A0A2A4RT01-F1
#
_entry.id   AF-A0A2A4RT01-F1
#
_cell.length_a   1.000
_cell.length_b   1.000
_cell.length_c   1.000
_cell.angle_alpha   90.00
_cell.angle_beta   90.00
_cell.angle_gamma   90.00
#
_symmetry.space_group_name_H-M   'P 1'
#
loop_
_entity.id
_entity.type
_entity.pdbx_description
1 polymer ?
#
loop_
_entity_poly.entity_id
_entity_poly.type
_entity_poly.pdbx_seq_one_letter_code
_entity_poly.pdbx_strand_id
1 'polypeptide(L)'
;MSPKIQEVLRFTLAADGYLTQQMHEDFWGEVESLGSEREIELVINSIKANMLFAQEYQKELWKSAKFSKASSQVVKTARLIELENSMESTFKKSLPYKKGSNQYNAAVTAYLKQIQAGSENAHNLLDSAVSGKPMTAAQGQIITVDDQLIETVLENVSTSFKRISSLLNKDWTESK
;
A
#
# COMPACT_ATOMS: atom_id res chain seq x y z
N MET A 1 17.45 0.18 5.55
CA MET A 1 16.98 1.18 4.57
C MET A 1 17.40 2.55 5.08
N SER A 2 18.09 3.36 4.26
CA SER A 2 18.63 4.64 4.71
C SER A 2 17.50 5.61 5.11
N PRO A 3 17.75 6.56 6.03
CA PRO A 3 16.76 7.58 6.41
C PRO A 3 16.27 8.40 5.21
N LYS A 4 17.15 8.67 4.24
CA LYS A 4 16.84 9.43 3.03
C LYS A 4 15.84 8.69 2.12
N ILE A 5 16.04 7.39 1.91
CA ILE A 5 15.06 6.55 1.18
C ILE A 5 13.70 6.58 1.88
N GLN A 6 13.67 6.45 3.22
CA GLN A 6 12.41 6.47 3.98
C GLN A 6 11.70 7.83 3.87
N GLU A 7 12.46 8.92 3.89
CA GLU A 7 11.93 10.28 3.75
C GLU A 7 11.31 10.50 2.37
N VAL A 8 12.00 10.16 1.28
CA VAL A 8 11.48 10.30 -0.09
C VAL A 8 10.22 9.46 -0.28
N LEU A 9 10.21 8.22 0.22
CA LEU A 9 9.03 7.35 0.20
C LEU A 9 7.85 7.99 0.95
N ARG A 10 8.09 8.56 2.13
CA ARG A 10 7.05 9.23 2.93
C ARG A 10 6.41 10.39 2.18
N PHE A 11 7.21 11.28 1.59
CA PHE A 11 6.69 12.41 0.81
C PHE A 11 5.94 11.97 -0.45
N THR A 12 6.47 10.96 -1.15
CA THR A 12 5.87 10.43 -2.38
C THR A 12 4.49 9.80 -2.11
N LEU A 13 4.34 9.13 -0.96
CA LEU A 13 3.11 8.41 -0.57
C LEU A 13 2.06 9.27 0.14
N ALA A 14 2.42 10.46 0.63
CA ALA A 14 1.49 11.36 1.31
C ALA A 14 0.33 11.77 0.38
N ALA A 15 -0.84 12.07 0.94
CA ALA A 15 -2.01 12.48 0.16
C ALA A 15 -1.76 13.77 -0.62
N ASP A 16 -1.18 14.77 0.04
CA ASP A 16 -0.66 16.04 -0.49
C ASP A 16 0.79 15.93 -1.00
N GLY A 17 1.26 14.70 -1.21
CA GLY A 17 2.61 14.40 -1.63
C GLY A 17 2.93 14.82 -3.06
N TYR A 18 4.22 14.91 -3.34
CA TYR A 18 4.76 15.26 -4.65
C TYR A 18 6.01 14.43 -4.94
N LEU A 19 6.45 14.45 -6.20
CA LEU A 19 7.70 13.84 -6.64
C LEU A 19 8.39 14.84 -7.58
N THR A 20 9.52 15.39 -7.15
CA THR A 20 10.38 16.23 -8.00
C THR A 20 11.50 15.41 -8.61
N GLN A 21 12.14 15.95 -9.66
CA GLN A 21 13.36 15.38 -10.22
C GLN A 21 14.46 15.18 -9.15
N GLN A 22 14.71 16.17 -8.30
CA GLN A 22 15.72 16.06 -7.24
C GLN A 22 15.41 14.92 -6.25
N MET A 23 14.14 14.72 -5.88
CA MET A 23 13.76 13.62 -4.99
C MET A 23 14.00 12.25 -5.64
N HIS A 24 13.75 12.14 -6.94
CA HIS A 24 14.00 10.92 -7.70
C HIS A 24 15.50 10.61 -7.79
N GLU A 25 16.31 11.62 -8.13
CA GLU A 25 17.78 11.50 -8.18
C GLU A 25 18.36 11.13 -6.82
N ASP A 26 17.92 11.80 -5.74
CA ASP A 26 18.31 11.49 -4.36
C ASP A 26 17.96 10.04 -4.00
N PHE A 27 16.76 9.57 -4.37
CA PHE A 27 16.33 8.21 -4.08
C PHE A 27 17.18 7.17 -4.81
N TRP A 28 17.40 7.35 -6.12
CA TRP A 28 18.18 6.40 -6.90
C TRP A 28 19.66 6.43 -6.55
N GLY A 29 20.24 7.60 -6.23
CA GLY A 29 21.61 7.68 -5.74
C GLY A 29 21.81 6.92 -4.43
N GLU A 30 20.86 7.01 -3.50
CA GLU A 30 20.87 6.22 -2.27
C GLU A 30 20.70 4.73 -2.54
N VAL A 31 19.77 4.35 -3.41
CA VAL A 31 19.54 2.94 -3.77
C VAL A 31 20.77 2.34 -4.43
N GLU A 32 21.41 3.06 -5.35
CA GLU A 32 22.63 2.63 -6.05
C GLU A 32 23.82 2.45 -5.10
N SER A 33 23.83 3.17 -3.98
CA SER A 33 24.86 3.00 -2.94
C SER A 33 24.71 1.71 -2.11
N LEU A 34 23.57 0.99 -2.23
CA LEU A 34 23.28 -0.18 -1.39
C LEU A 34 24.09 -1.44 -1.75
N GLY A 35 24.64 -1.53 -2.97
CA GLY A 35 25.42 -2.69 -3.36
C GLY A 35 25.47 -2.93 -4.87
N SER A 36 25.60 -4.20 -5.24
CA SER A 36 25.61 -4.64 -6.63
C SER A 36 24.25 -4.44 -7.32
N GLU A 37 24.26 -4.39 -8.65
CA GLU A 37 23.04 -4.28 -9.48
C GLU A 37 21.98 -5.33 -9.11
N ARG A 38 22.42 -6.56 -8.82
CA ARG A 38 21.54 -7.65 -8.37
C ARG A 38 20.90 -7.36 -7.01
N GLU A 39 21.64 -6.81 -6.06
CA GLU A 39 21.11 -6.46 -4.74
C GLU A 39 20.12 -5.30 -4.83
N ILE A 40 20.43 -4.30 -5.66
CA ILE A 40 19.55 -3.18 -5.98
C ILE A 40 18.24 -3.68 -6.59
N GLU A 41 18.31 -4.57 -7.59
CA GLU A 41 17.13 -5.14 -8.25
C GLU A 41 16.25 -5.90 -7.25
N LEU A 42 16.84 -6.69 -6.35
CA LEU A 42 16.10 -7.41 -5.31
C LEU A 42 15.39 -6.45 -4.34
N VAL A 43 16.05 -5.38 -3.91
CA VAL A 43 15.46 -4.37 -3.02
C VAL A 43 14.30 -3.65 -3.72
N ILE A 44 14.51 -3.17 -4.94
CA ILE A 44 13.48 -2.46 -5.71
C ILE A 44 12.30 -3.37 -6.02
N ASN A 45 12.53 -4.63 -6.41
CA ASN A 45 11.45 -5.58 -6.66
C ASN A 45 10.66 -5.90 -5.38
N SER A 46 11.33 -5.98 -4.23
CA SER A 46 10.66 -6.15 -2.93
C SER A 46 9.81 -4.93 -2.56
N ILE A 47 10.33 -3.71 -2.76
CA ILE A 47 9.59 -2.47 -2.51
C ILE A 47 8.39 -2.38 -3.46
N LYS A 48 8.58 -2.63 -4.76
CA LYS A 48 7.51 -2.67 -5.77
C LYS A 48 6.43 -3.67 -5.37
N ALA A 49 6.81 -4.90 -5.06
CA ALA A 49 5.85 -5.94 -4.69
C ALA A 49 5.02 -5.54 -3.47
N ASN A 50 5.64 -5.05 -2.40
CA ASN A 50 4.94 -4.70 -1.17
C ASN A 50 4.11 -3.41 -1.28
N MET A 51 4.69 -2.35 -1.85
CA MET A 51 4.02 -1.05 -1.93
C MET A 51 2.91 -1.04 -2.98
N LEU A 52 3.14 -1.60 -4.17
CA LEU A 52 2.13 -1.62 -5.21
C LEU A 52 0.95 -2.52 -4.79
N PHE A 53 1.24 -3.65 -4.14
CA PHE A 53 0.19 -4.51 -3.57
C PHE A 53 -0.63 -3.75 -2.52
N ALA A 54 0.01 -3.08 -1.56
CA ALA A 54 -0.69 -2.34 -0.51
C ALA A 54 -1.57 -1.21 -1.09
N GLN A 55 -1.06 -0.47 -2.08
CA GLN A 55 -1.82 0.58 -2.75
C GLN A 55 -3.00 0.03 -3.57
N GLU A 56 -2.79 -1.08 -4.29
CA GLU A 56 -3.86 -1.74 -5.04
C GLU A 56 -4.95 -2.26 -4.09
N TYR A 57 -4.56 -2.89 -2.98
CA TYR A 57 -5.47 -3.34 -1.95
C TYR A 57 -6.30 -2.18 -1.39
N GLN A 58 -5.64 -1.07 -1.03
CA GLN A 58 -6.34 0.11 -0.52
C GLN A 58 -7.33 0.66 -1.56
N LYS A 59 -6.93 0.78 -2.82
CA LYS A 59 -7.80 1.23 -3.92
C LYS A 59 -9.04 0.34 -4.07
N GLU A 60 -8.86 -0.97 -4.10
CA GLU A 60 -9.95 -1.92 -4.29
C GLU A 60 -10.86 -2.03 -3.06
N LEU A 61 -10.32 -1.81 -1.85
CA LEU A 61 -11.12 -1.68 -0.63
C LEU A 61 -12.04 -0.46 -0.68
N TRP A 62 -11.53 0.71 -1.08
CA TRP A 62 -12.35 1.91 -1.19
C TRP A 62 -13.35 1.85 -2.34
N LYS A 63 -13.01 1.18 -3.45
CA LYS A 63 -14.00 0.87 -4.50
C LYS A 63 -15.10 -0.05 -3.99
N SER A 64 -14.73 -1.06 -3.20
CA SER A 64 -15.69 -1.96 -2.55
C SER A 64 -16.61 -1.19 -1.60
N ALA A 65 -16.08 -0.23 -0.84
CA ALA A 65 -16.88 0.65 0.00
C ALA A 65 -17.88 1.48 -0.82
N LYS A 66 -17.44 2.05 -1.94
CA LYS A 66 -18.29 2.78 -2.89
C LYS A 66 -19.46 1.91 -3.39
N PHE A 67 -19.15 0.70 -3.86
CA PHE A 67 -20.18 -0.24 -4.31
C PHE A 67 -21.11 -0.65 -3.18
N SER A 68 -20.55 -0.95 -2.00
CA SER A 68 -21.32 -1.41 -0.85
C SER A 68 -22.34 -0.37 -0.38
N LYS A 69 -21.93 0.89 -0.35
CA LYS A 69 -22.78 2.03 -0.03
C LYS A 69 -23.90 2.18 -1.05
N ALA A 70 -23.57 2.14 -2.35
CA ALA A 70 -24.55 2.27 -3.43
C ALA A 70 -25.57 1.13 -3.45
N SER A 71 -25.18 -0.09 -3.09
CA SER A 71 -26.08 -1.26 -3.02
C SER A 71 -26.72 -1.48 -1.64
N SER A 72 -26.35 -0.70 -0.62
CA SER A 72 -26.75 -0.92 0.78
C SER A 72 -26.48 -2.35 1.28
N GLN A 73 -25.42 -2.98 0.76
CA GLN A 73 -25.00 -4.35 1.09
C GLN A 73 -23.48 -4.44 0.99
N VAL A 74 -22.83 -5.26 1.80
CA VAL A 74 -21.37 -5.44 1.71
C VAL A 74 -21.03 -6.12 0.39
N VAL A 75 -20.31 -5.42 -0.47
CA VAL A 75 -19.85 -5.87 -1.79
C VAL A 75 -18.34 -5.68 -1.87
N LYS A 76 -17.62 -6.77 -2.14
CA LYS A 76 -16.18 -6.74 -2.46
C LYS A 76 -16.00 -6.80 -3.98
N THR A 77 -15.06 -6.02 -4.52
CA THR A 77 -14.65 -6.21 -5.91
C THR A 77 -13.99 -7.57 -6.08
N ALA A 78 -14.09 -8.16 -7.28
CA ALA A 78 -13.39 -9.41 -7.59
C ALA A 78 -11.89 -9.29 -7.32
N ARG A 79 -11.31 -8.14 -7.65
CA ARG A 79 -9.89 -7.87 -7.41
C ARG A 79 -9.54 -7.79 -5.92
N LEU A 80 -10.39 -7.19 -5.08
CA LEU A 80 -10.17 -7.20 -3.63
C LEU A 80 -10.10 -8.64 -3.08
N ILE A 81 -11.01 -9.51 -3.53
CA ILE A 81 -11.04 -10.92 -3.12
C ILE A 81 -9.75 -11.63 -3.53
N GLU A 82 -9.28 -11.42 -4.77
CA GLU A 82 -8.00 -11.99 -5.23
C GLU A 82 -6.80 -11.51 -4.39
N LEU A 83 -6.76 -10.21 -4.06
CA LEU A 83 -5.70 -9.63 -3.24
C LEU A 83 -5.72 -10.22 -1.83
N GLU A 84 -6.88 -10.33 -1.18
CA GLU A 84 -7.02 -10.97 0.14
C GLU A 84 -6.52 -12.42 0.12
N ASN A 85 -6.89 -13.19 -0.90
CA ASN A 85 -6.49 -14.60 -1.04
C ASN A 85 -5.00 -14.79 -1.34
N SER A 86 -4.36 -13.81 -1.99
CA SER A 86 -2.96 -13.91 -2.42
C SER A 86 -1.97 -13.25 -1.46
N MET A 87 -2.44 -12.44 -0.51
CA MET A 87 -1.65 -11.59 0.39
C MET A 87 -0.53 -12.35 1.13
N GLU A 88 -0.90 -13.41 1.84
CA GLU A 88 0.05 -14.23 2.59
C GLU A 88 1.10 -14.88 1.68
N SER A 89 0.66 -15.41 0.54
CA SER A 89 1.54 -16.10 -0.41
C SER A 89 2.53 -15.14 -1.07
N THR A 90 2.10 -13.92 -1.37
CA THR A 90 2.91 -12.85 -1.97
C THR A 90 3.97 -12.39 -0.98
N PHE A 91 3.59 -12.14 0.28
CA PHE A 91 4.53 -11.78 1.32
C PHE A 91 5.58 -12.87 1.54
N LYS A 92 5.16 -14.13 1.72
CA LYS A 92 6.09 -15.26 1.92
C LYS A 92 7.12 -15.38 0.79
N LYS A 93 6.73 -15.12 -0.46
CA LYS A 93 7.63 -15.15 -1.64
C LYS A 93 8.61 -13.97 -1.67
N SER A 94 8.24 -12.83 -1.09
CA SER A 94 9.08 -11.63 -1.02
C SER A 94 10.14 -11.65 0.10
N LEU A 95 10.03 -12.59 1.05
CA LEU A 95 10.94 -12.65 2.19
C LEU A 95 12.36 -13.05 1.74
N PRO A 96 13.40 -12.31 2.15
CA PRO A 96 14.79 -12.64 1.82
C PRO A 96 15.36 -13.78 2.70
N TYR A 97 14.53 -14.42 3.52
CA TYR A 97 14.94 -15.43 4.49
C TYR A 97 14.72 -16.84 3.96
N LYS A 98 15.63 -17.77 4.32
CA LYS A 98 15.44 -19.19 4.05
C LYS A 98 14.12 -19.67 4.67
N LYS A 99 13.26 -20.28 3.85
CA LYS A 99 11.97 -20.85 4.29
C LYS A 99 12.18 -21.78 5.49
N GLY A 100 11.39 -21.56 6.54
CA GLY A 100 11.44 -22.34 7.78
C GLY A 100 12.51 -21.92 8.81
N SER A 101 13.37 -20.94 8.48
CA SER A 101 14.28 -20.33 9.48
C SER A 101 13.52 -19.58 10.58
N ASN A 102 14.18 -19.31 11.71
CA ASN A 102 13.59 -18.53 12.80
C ASN A 102 13.17 -17.13 12.35
N GLN A 103 14.02 -16.45 11.56
CA GLN A 103 13.72 -15.12 10.99
C GLN A 103 12.52 -15.18 10.04
N TYR A 104 12.44 -16.20 9.18
CA TYR A 104 11.29 -16.42 8.31
C TYR A 104 10.00 -16.62 9.10
N ASN A 105 10.01 -17.52 10.09
CA ASN A 105 8.81 -17.83 10.89
C ASN A 105 8.36 -16.61 11.73
N ALA A 106 9.31 -15.86 12.29
CA ALA A 106 9.03 -14.63 13.03
C ALA A 106 8.41 -13.56 12.10
N ALA A 107 8.97 -13.34 10.91
CA ALA A 107 8.44 -12.39 9.94
C ALA A 107 7.03 -12.78 9.46
N VAL A 108 6.79 -14.05 9.14
CA VAL A 108 5.47 -14.57 8.77
C VAL A 108 4.47 -14.38 9.91
N THR A 109 4.84 -14.71 11.15
CA THR A 109 3.95 -14.55 12.32
C THR A 109 3.58 -13.10 12.57
N ALA A 110 4.56 -12.18 12.50
CA ALA A 110 4.32 -10.76 12.64
C ALA A 110 3.38 -10.23 11.54
N TYR A 111 3.59 -10.67 10.29
CA TYR A 111 2.77 -10.28 9.17
C TYR A 111 1.34 -10.80 9.27
N LEU A 112 1.13 -12.05 9.67
CA LEU A 112 -0.22 -12.62 9.85
C LEU A 112 -1.05 -11.83 10.87
N LYS A 113 -0.42 -11.36 11.96
CA LYS A 113 -1.08 -10.47 12.92
C LYS A 113 -1.50 -9.14 12.29
N GLN A 114 -0.65 -8.57 11.43
CA GLN A 114 -0.96 -7.34 10.70
C GLN A 114 -2.10 -7.54 9.70
N ILE A 115 -2.12 -8.66 8.96
CA ILE A 115 -3.21 -8.99 8.04
C ILE A 115 -4.53 -9.12 8.81
N GLN A 116 -4.52 -9.81 9.95
CA GLN A 116 -5.73 -9.99 10.75
C GLN A 116 -6.31 -8.64 11.17
N ALA A 117 -5.50 -7.76 11.76
CA ALA A 117 -5.93 -6.41 12.13
C ALA A 117 -6.39 -5.58 10.91
N GLY A 118 -5.71 -5.74 9.76
CA GLY A 118 -6.10 -5.11 8.51
C GLY A 118 -7.46 -5.58 7.99
N SER A 119 -7.73 -6.88 8.09
CA SER A 119 -9.00 -7.51 7.68
C SER A 119 -10.17 -7.03 8.54
N GLU A 120 -9.98 -6.96 9.85
CA GLU A 120 -10.98 -6.41 10.78
C GLU A 120 -11.31 -4.94 10.45
N ASN A 121 -10.28 -4.13 10.19
CA ASN A 121 -10.46 -2.74 9.77
C ASN A 121 -11.17 -2.63 8.41
N ALA A 122 -10.83 -3.49 7.45
CA ALA A 122 -11.48 -3.53 6.13
C ALA A 122 -12.96 -3.90 6.27
N HIS A 123 -13.29 -4.87 7.12
CA HIS A 123 -14.68 -5.24 7.41
C HIS A 123 -15.46 -4.07 8.02
N ASN A 124 -14.92 -3.44 9.07
CA ASN A 124 -15.54 -2.28 9.71
C ASN A 124 -15.76 -1.11 8.73
N LEU A 125 -14.83 -0.92 7.78
CA LEU A 125 -14.95 0.09 6.74
C LEU A 125 -16.11 -0.19 5.80
N LEU A 126 -16.26 -1.43 5.32
CA LEU A 126 -17.37 -1.81 4.45
C LEU A 126 -18.72 -1.73 5.18
N ASP A 127 -18.77 -2.18 6.43
CA ASP A 127 -19.98 -2.09 7.26
C ASP A 127 -20.36 -0.63 7.56
N SER A 128 -19.39 0.23 7.82
CA SER A 128 -19.59 1.68 7.98
C SER A 128 -20.12 2.31 6.69
N ALA A 129 -19.59 1.91 5.53
CA ALA A 129 -20.05 2.40 4.23
C ALA A 129 -21.53 2.05 3.97
N VAL A 130 -21.96 0.84 4.33
CA VAL A 130 -23.34 0.37 4.20
C VAL A 130 -24.27 1.05 5.21
N SER A 131 -23.88 1.06 6.48
CA SER A 131 -24.75 1.51 7.57
C SER A 131 -24.77 3.03 7.77
N GLY A 132 -23.78 3.74 7.22
CA GLY A 132 -23.54 5.16 7.48
C GLY A 132 -23.09 5.46 8.92
N LYS A 133 -22.84 4.44 9.74
CA LYS A 133 -22.41 4.63 11.13
C LYS A 133 -20.92 4.97 11.18
N PRO A 134 -20.50 5.85 12.10
CA PRO A 134 -19.09 6.13 12.30
C PRO A 134 -18.30 4.88 12.70
N MET A 135 -17.04 4.81 12.28
CA MET A 135 -16.08 3.79 12.69
C MET A 135 -14.82 4.43 13.26
N THR A 136 -14.08 3.69 14.10
CA THR A 136 -12.72 4.06 14.49
C THR A 136 -11.76 3.55 13.41
N ALA A 137 -11.07 4.47 12.73
CA ALA A 137 -10.02 4.11 11.77
C ALA A 137 -8.78 3.56 12.49
N ALA A 138 -7.86 2.96 11.72
CA ALA A 138 -6.65 2.35 12.25
C ALA A 138 -5.76 3.30 13.10
N GLN A 139 -5.84 4.62 12.87
CA GLN A 139 -5.10 5.63 13.63
C GLN A 139 -5.87 6.17 14.86
N GLY A 140 -7.04 5.60 15.19
CA GLY A 140 -7.86 5.99 16.33
C GLY A 140 -8.87 7.11 16.05
N GLN A 141 -8.81 7.75 14.88
CA GLN A 141 -9.78 8.77 14.47
C GLN A 141 -11.16 8.16 14.20
N ILE A 142 -12.22 8.84 14.66
CA ILE A 142 -13.61 8.47 14.34
C ILE A 142 -13.96 9.11 13.00
N ILE A 143 -14.38 8.29 12.03
CA ILE A 143 -14.73 8.73 10.68
C ILE A 143 -16.11 8.18 10.26
N THR A 144 -16.80 8.92 9.40
CA THR A 144 -18.00 8.45 8.71
C THR A 144 -17.63 8.17 7.26
N VAL A 145 -17.98 6.98 6.76
CA VAL A 145 -17.70 6.58 5.37
C VAL A 145 -18.82 7.10 4.44
N ASP A 146 -18.72 8.39 4.10
CA ASP A 146 -19.60 9.06 3.14
C ASP A 146 -18.99 9.15 1.73
N ASP A 147 -19.79 9.62 0.77
CA ASP A 147 -19.37 9.69 -0.64
C ASP A 147 -18.18 10.63 -0.82
N GLN A 148 -18.16 11.76 -0.09
CA GLN A 148 -17.07 12.73 -0.18
C GLN A 148 -15.74 12.12 0.28
N LEU A 149 -15.75 11.41 1.41
CA LEU A 149 -14.56 10.72 1.91
C LEU A 149 -14.11 9.63 0.94
N ILE A 150 -15.04 8.82 0.43
CA ILE A 150 -14.73 7.74 -0.52
C ILE A 150 -14.05 8.31 -1.77
N GLU A 151 -14.63 9.33 -2.40
CA GLU A 151 -14.05 9.93 -3.61
C GLU A 151 -12.68 10.57 -3.33
N THR A 152 -12.57 11.32 -2.23
CA THR A 152 -11.31 11.96 -1.82
C THR A 152 -10.20 10.92 -1.63
N VAL A 153 -10.49 9.80 -0.95
CA VAL A 153 -9.49 8.75 -0.74
C VAL A 153 -9.15 8.03 -2.04
N LEU A 154 -10.12 7.73 -2.90
CA LEU A 154 -9.87 7.10 -4.20
C LEU A 154 -8.99 7.95 -5.11
N GLU A 155 -9.20 9.27 -5.12
CA GLU A 155 -8.36 10.22 -5.85
C GLU A 155 -6.94 10.26 -5.27
N ASN A 156 -6.81 10.40 -3.95
CA ASN A 156 -5.52 10.44 -3.26
C ASN A 156 -4.71 9.15 -3.46
N VAL A 157 -5.34 7.98 -3.38
CA VAL A 157 -4.68 6.68 -3.63
C VAL A 157 -4.26 6.56 -5.09
N SER A 158 -5.07 7.07 -6.02
CA SER A 158 -4.73 7.01 -7.45
C SER A 158 -3.55 7.94 -7.80
N THR A 159 -3.48 9.12 -7.18
CA THR A 159 -2.37 10.05 -7.38
C THR A 159 -1.09 9.57 -6.69
N SER A 160 -1.18 9.06 -5.46
CA SER A 160 -0.04 8.47 -4.75
C SER A 160 0.52 7.25 -5.50
N PHE A 161 -0.35 6.41 -6.09
CA PHE A 161 0.07 5.27 -6.91
C PHE A 161 0.91 5.72 -8.11
N LYS A 162 0.47 6.76 -8.84
CA LYS A 162 1.25 7.32 -9.96
C LYS A 162 2.62 7.83 -9.52
N ARG A 163 2.68 8.54 -8.39
CA ARG A 163 3.94 9.06 -7.83
C ARG A 163 4.89 7.93 -7.44
N ILE A 164 4.42 6.91 -6.71
CA ILE A 164 5.29 5.80 -6.31
C ILE A 164 5.73 4.93 -7.50
N SER A 165 4.85 4.70 -8.48
CA SER A 165 5.25 4.02 -9.73
C SER A 165 6.32 4.80 -10.49
N SER A 166 6.24 6.13 -10.48
CA SER A 166 7.23 7.02 -11.11
C SER A 166 8.55 7.01 -10.35
N LEU A 167 8.54 7.12 -9.03
CA LEU A 167 9.73 7.03 -8.18
C LEU A 167 10.49 5.71 -8.41
N LEU A 168 9.75 4.60 -8.46
CA LEU A 168 10.30 3.24 -8.64
C LEU A 168 10.65 2.90 -10.09
N ASN A 169 10.45 3.83 -11.03
CA ASN A 169 10.94 3.73 -12.39
C ASN A 169 12.27 4.49 -12.51
N LYS A 170 13.36 3.76 -12.78
CA LYS A 170 14.71 4.34 -12.85
C LYS A 170 14.84 5.39 -13.97
N ASP A 171 14.12 5.19 -15.07
CA ASP A 171 14.19 6.06 -16.24
C ASP A 171 13.09 7.14 -16.23
N TRP A 172 12.47 7.39 -15.08
CA TRP A 172 11.46 8.44 -14.99
C TRP A 172 12.09 9.82 -15.17
N THR A 173 11.42 10.63 -15.98
CA THR A 173 11.72 12.06 -16.14
C THR A 173 10.45 12.85 -15.87
N GLU A 174 10.58 13.97 -15.17
CA GLU A 174 9.46 14.88 -14.94
C GLU A 174 8.90 15.35 -16.29
N SER A 175 7.66 14.97 -16.59
CA SER A 175 6.97 15.44 -17.78
C SER A 175 6.70 16.94 -17.61
N LYS A 176 7.27 17.76 -18.51
CA LYS A 176 7.07 19.20 -18.58
C LYS A 176 5.61 19.60 -18.79
#